data_AF-A0A657B0V2-F1
#
_entry.id   AF-A0A657B0V2-F1
#
_cell.length_a   1.000
_cell.length_b   1.000
_cell.length_c   1.000
_cell.angle_alpha   90.00
_cell.angle_beta   90.00
_cell.angle_gamma   90.00
#
_symmetry.space_group_name_H-M   'P 1'
#
loop_
_entity.id
_entity.type
_entity.pdbx_description
1 polymer ?
#
loop_
_entity_poly.entity_id
_entity_poly.type
_entity_poly.pdbx_seq_one_letter_code
_entity_poly.pdbx_strand_id
1 'polypeptide(L)'
;MPEVVSAWVVIAGESLKQPEIKEIYQDLIGQQLTLLRQLLADVWDGKSSKNKEVIHLSATVMAAMEGAFQLSATAHDVMPKNYAAESILELIKNRVGL
;
A
#
# COMPACT_ATOMS: atom_id res chain seq x y z
N MET A 1 12.98 12.89 -5.83
CA MET A 1 12.02 11.77 -5.79
C MET A 1 12.16 10.98 -7.06
N PRO A 2 12.04 9.65 -7.07
CA PRO A 2 11.97 8.91 -8.33
C PRO A 2 10.75 9.39 -9.13
N GLU A 3 10.96 9.77 -10.41
CA GLU A 3 9.88 10.25 -11.30
C GLU A 3 8.69 9.29 -11.37
N VAL A 4 8.96 7.99 -11.21
CA VAL A 4 7.94 6.93 -11.18
C VAL A 4 6.91 7.10 -10.05
N VAL A 5 7.31 7.59 -8.88
CA VAL A 5 6.38 7.80 -7.75
C VAL A 5 5.43 8.97 -8.04
N SER A 6 5.95 10.03 -8.64
CA SER A 6 5.13 11.17 -9.07
C SER A 6 4.17 10.77 -10.19
N ALA A 7 4.63 9.98 -11.17
CA ALA A 7 3.76 9.46 -12.23
C ALA A 7 2.63 8.58 -11.68
N TRP A 8 2.95 7.71 -10.72
CA TRP A 8 1.95 6.89 -10.02
C TRP A 8 0.86 7.73 -9.35
N VAL A 9 1.25 8.76 -8.60
CA VAL A 9 0.32 9.67 -7.93
C VAL A 9 -0.58 10.41 -8.93
N VAL A 10 -0.04 10.80 -10.09
CA VAL A 10 -0.83 11.41 -11.16
C VAL A 10 -1.87 10.43 -11.72
N ILE A 11 -1.49 9.17 -11.97
CA ILE A 11 -2.42 8.13 -12.46
C ILE A 11 -3.57 7.92 -11.46
N ALA A 12 -3.25 7.82 -10.16
CA ALA A 12 -4.26 7.70 -9.11
C ALA A 12 -5.21 8.91 -9.08
N GLY A 13 -4.69 10.13 -9.27
CA GLY A 13 -5.50 11.35 -9.36
C GLY A 13 -6.42 11.37 -10.58
N GLU A 14 -5.93 10.94 -11.75
CA GLU A 14 -6.70 10.91 -12.99
C GLU A 14 -7.77 9.80 -13.01
N SER A 15 -7.59 8.74 -12.23
CA SER A 15 -8.59 7.69 -12.04
C SER A 15 -9.90 8.21 -11.42
N LEU A 16 -9.91 9.40 -10.84
CA LEU A 16 -11.14 10.04 -10.33
C LEU A 16 -11.98 10.68 -11.43
N LYS A 17 -11.37 10.98 -12.58
CA LYS A 17 -12.00 11.74 -13.68
C LYS A 17 -12.23 10.89 -14.93
N GLN A 18 -11.33 9.93 -15.19
CA GLN A 18 -11.33 9.12 -16.40
C GLN A 18 -11.75 7.68 -16.08
N PRO A 19 -12.94 7.22 -16.52
CA PRO A 19 -13.45 5.88 -16.22
C PRO A 19 -12.50 4.74 -16.62
N GLU A 20 -11.85 4.87 -17.77
CA GLU A 20 -10.93 3.86 -18.30
C GLU A 20 -9.69 3.70 -17.41
N ILE A 21 -9.17 4.83 -16.89
CA ILE A 21 -8.06 4.83 -15.92
C ILE A 21 -8.52 4.24 -14.59
N LYS A 22 -9.76 4.55 -14.16
CA LYS A 22 -10.34 4.00 -12.93
C LYS A 22 -10.37 2.47 -12.95
N GLU A 23 -10.83 1.88 -14.05
CA GLU A 23 -10.92 0.43 -14.19
C GLU A 23 -9.55 -0.24 -14.08
N ILE A 24 -8.55 0.26 -14.82
CA ILE A 24 -7.18 -0.25 -14.77
C ILE A 24 -6.57 -0.07 -13.38
N TYR A 25 -6.76 1.10 -12.77
CA TYR A 25 -6.24 1.39 -11.44
C TYR A 25 -6.86 0.47 -10.37
N GLN A 26 -8.18 0.25 -10.42
CA GLN A 26 -8.87 -0.64 -9.48
C GLN A 26 -8.41 -2.09 -9.62
N ASP A 27 -8.23 -2.58 -10.84
CA ASP A 27 -7.71 -3.93 -11.08
C ASP A 27 -6.30 -4.09 -10.51
N LEU A 28 -5.40 -3.14 -10.79
CA LEU A 28 -4.04 -3.14 -10.28
C LEU A 28 -3.99 -3.12 -8.74
N ILE A 29 -4.77 -2.26 -8.09
CA ILE A 29 -4.88 -2.23 -6.62
C ILE A 29 -5.41 -3.57 -6.09
N GLY A 30 -6.37 -4.18 -6.77
CA GLY A 30 -6.89 -5.52 -6.43
C GLY A 30 -5.83 -6.62 -6.50
N GLN A 31 -5.01 -6.61 -7.55
CA GLN A 31 -3.89 -7.55 -7.71
C GLN A 31 -2.84 -7.37 -6.61
N GLN A 32 -2.43 -6.12 -6.34
CA GLN A 32 -1.46 -5.82 -5.29
C GLN A 32 -1.99 -6.18 -3.90
N LEU A 33 -3.27 -5.92 -3.61
CA LEU A 33 -3.89 -6.31 -2.34
C LEU A 33 -3.93 -7.83 -2.17
N THR A 34 -4.20 -8.56 -3.25
CA THR A 34 -4.18 -10.04 -3.25
C THR A 34 -2.78 -10.56 -2.98
N LEU A 35 -1.75 -9.98 -3.59
CA LEU A 35 -0.36 -10.32 -3.34
C LEU A 35 0.03 -10.04 -1.87
N LEU A 36 -0.28 -8.86 -1.34
CA LEU A 36 0.00 -8.51 0.05
C LEU A 36 -0.68 -9.47 1.03
N ARG A 37 -1.93 -9.88 0.76
CA ARG A 37 -2.63 -10.88 1.58
C ARG A 37 -1.92 -12.21 1.60
N GLN A 38 -1.36 -12.64 0.47
CA GLN A 38 -0.62 -13.89 0.41
C GLN A 38 0.68 -13.79 1.19
N LEU A 39 1.48 -12.74 0.94
CA LEU A 39 2.74 -12.51 1.64
C LEU A 39 2.58 -12.42 3.15
N LEU A 40 1.52 -11.74 3.63
CA LEU A 40 1.23 -11.66 5.06
C LEU A 40 0.76 -12.99 5.64
N ALA A 41 -0.03 -13.77 4.90
CA ALA A 41 -0.46 -15.09 5.35
C ALA A 41 0.73 -16.06 5.47
N ASP A 42 1.69 -16.00 4.55
CA ASP A 42 2.87 -16.88 4.53
C ASP A 42 3.75 -16.72 5.77
N VAL A 43 3.66 -15.58 6.47
CA VAL A 43 4.46 -15.28 7.66
C VAL A 43 3.65 -15.20 8.96
N TRP A 44 2.32 -15.33 8.89
CA TRP A 44 1.43 -15.19 10.05
C TRP A 44 0.89 -16.55 10.47
N ASP A 45 1.54 -17.15 11.47
CA ASP A 45 1.26 -18.52 11.91
C ASP A 45 -0.24 -18.74 12.22
N GLY A 46 -0.76 -19.86 11.74
CA GLY A 46 -2.18 -20.23 11.85
C GLY A 46 -3.16 -19.33 11.08
N LYS A 47 -2.70 -18.40 10.24
CA LYS A 47 -3.55 -17.57 9.38
C LYS A 47 -3.41 -17.95 7.91
N SER A 48 -4.45 -17.63 7.14
CA SER A 48 -4.52 -17.76 5.70
C SER A 48 -4.89 -16.43 5.07
N SER A 49 -4.70 -16.29 3.77
CA SER A 49 -5.06 -15.08 3.02
C SER A 49 -6.56 -14.75 3.07
N LYS A 50 -7.40 -15.69 3.52
CA LYS A 50 -8.85 -15.51 3.72
C LYS A 50 -9.24 -15.03 5.12
N ASN A 51 -8.32 -15.06 6.09
CA ASN A 51 -8.59 -14.56 7.44
C ASN A 51 -8.83 -13.04 7.41
N LYS A 52 -9.82 -12.59 8.18
CA LYS A 52 -10.23 -11.17 8.24
C LYS A 52 -9.08 -10.27 8.69
N GLU A 53 -8.26 -10.77 9.61
CA GLU A 53 -7.10 -10.06 10.15
C GLU A 53 -6.03 -9.83 9.08
N VAL A 54 -5.77 -10.83 8.23
CA VAL A 54 -4.85 -10.72 7.09
C VAL A 54 -5.40 -9.73 6.07
N ILE A 55 -6.68 -9.84 5.73
CA ILE A 55 -7.36 -8.92 4.79
C ILE A 55 -7.24 -7.46 5.28
N HIS A 56 -7.57 -7.21 6.55
CA HIS A 56 -7.53 -5.87 7.12
C HIS A 56 -6.11 -5.33 7.21
N LEU A 57 -5.14 -6.13 7.69
CA LEU A 57 -3.74 -5.69 7.76
C LEU A 57 -3.19 -5.37 6.37
N SER A 58 -3.50 -6.20 5.36
CA SER A 58 -3.09 -5.95 3.97
C SER A 58 -3.62 -4.62 3.46
N ALA A 59 -4.90 -4.32 3.71
CA ALA A 59 -5.51 -3.05 3.33
C ALA A 59 -4.89 -1.87 4.07
N THR A 60 -4.57 -2.02 5.37
CA THR A 60 -3.86 -0.99 6.15
C THR A 60 -2.46 -0.71 5.58
N VAL A 61 -1.69 -1.76 5.27
CA VAL A 61 -0.35 -1.63 4.67
C VAL A 61 -0.44 -0.95 3.30
N MET A 62 -1.38 -1.37 2.46
CA MET A 62 -1.64 -0.73 1.15
C MET A 62 -1.94 0.75 1.31
N ALA A 63 -2.89 1.11 2.20
CA ALA A 63 -3.25 2.50 2.44
C ALA A 63 -2.07 3.34 2.96
N ALA A 64 -1.24 2.76 3.82
CA ALA A 64 -0.04 3.43 4.33
C ALA A 64 1.01 3.65 3.22
N MET A 65 1.21 2.68 2.33
CA MET A 65 2.11 2.81 1.17
C MET A 65 1.62 3.90 0.21
N GLU A 66 0.35 3.86 -0.19
CA GLU A 66 -0.25 4.85 -1.08
C GLU A 66 -0.21 6.26 -0.49
N GLY A 67 -0.56 6.39 0.79
CA GLY A 67 -0.45 7.65 1.52
C GLY A 67 0.99 8.17 1.60
N ALA A 68 1.96 7.28 1.76
CA ALA A 68 3.37 7.65 1.76
C ALA A 68 3.84 8.13 0.39
N PHE A 69 3.44 7.47 -0.70
CA PHE A 69 3.74 7.92 -2.06
C PHE A 69 3.13 9.29 -2.32
N GLN A 70 1.85 9.49 -1.98
CA GLN A 70 1.16 10.77 -2.09
C GLN A 70 1.91 11.88 -1.35
N LEU A 71 2.14 11.71 -0.04
CA LEU A 71 2.79 12.73 0.80
C LEU A 71 4.23 12.99 0.38
N SER A 72 4.93 11.96 -0.07
CA SER A 72 6.25 12.14 -0.66
C SER A 72 6.12 13.00 -1.93
N ALA A 73 5.20 12.71 -2.85
CA ALA A 73 5.10 13.46 -4.10
C ALA A 73 4.62 14.91 -3.91
N THR A 74 3.70 15.15 -2.98
CA THR A 74 3.01 16.45 -2.87
C THR A 74 3.43 17.29 -1.66
N ALA A 75 4.15 16.72 -0.69
CA ALA A 75 4.52 17.39 0.56
C ALA A 75 5.95 17.03 1.04
N HIS A 76 6.86 16.70 0.12
CA HIS A 76 8.22 16.24 0.48
C HIS A 76 9.01 17.22 1.37
N ASP A 77 8.77 18.53 1.28
CA ASP A 77 9.52 19.52 2.06
C ASP A 77 9.19 19.50 3.56
N VAL A 78 8.02 18.99 3.94
CA VAL A 78 7.56 18.95 5.34
C VAL A 78 7.56 17.54 5.93
N MET A 79 7.60 16.50 5.09
CA MET A 79 7.62 15.11 5.54
C MET A 79 9.02 14.68 5.97
N PRO A 80 9.17 13.89 7.05
CA PRO A 80 10.47 13.33 7.40
C PRO A 80 10.99 12.40 6.29
N LYS A 81 12.32 12.28 6.15
CA LYS A 81 12.90 11.30 5.22
C LYS A 81 12.79 9.90 5.79
N ASN A 82 12.61 8.90 4.91
CA ASN A 82 12.61 7.46 5.25
C ASN A 82 11.59 7.00 6.32
N TYR A 83 10.58 7.82 6.64
CA TYR A 83 9.66 7.55 7.74
C TYR A 83 8.78 6.31 7.56
N ALA A 84 8.41 5.97 6.32
CA ALA A 84 7.33 5.03 6.05
C ALA A 84 7.80 3.56 6.09
N ALA A 85 8.91 3.24 5.43
CA ALA A 85 9.29 1.85 5.15
C ALA A 85 9.55 1.04 6.44
N GLU A 86 10.40 1.55 7.32
CA GLU A 86 10.73 0.87 8.58
C GLU A 86 9.52 0.81 9.52
N SER A 87 8.79 1.93 9.67
CA SER A 87 7.61 2.01 10.53
C SER A 87 6.49 1.04 10.12
N ILE A 88 6.24 0.90 8.82
CA ILE A 88 5.23 -0.03 8.29
C ILE A 88 5.68 -1.48 8.51
N LEU A 89 6.96 -1.78 8.29
CA LEU A 89 7.49 -3.12 8.51
C LEU A 89 7.44 -3.52 9.99
N GLU A 90 7.75 -2.60 10.90
CA GLU A 90 7.65 -2.82 12.34
C GLU A 90 6.19 -3.02 12.77
N LEU A 91 5.25 -2.25 12.20
CA LEU A 91 3.82 -2.47 12.41
C LEU A 91 3.39 -3.87 11.96
N ILE A 92 3.87 -4.34 10.80
CA ILE A 92 3.58 -5.70 10.32
C ILE A 92 4.11 -6.73 11.31
N LYS A 93 5.40 -6.67 11.67
CA LYS A 93 6.06 -7.60 12.61
C LYS A 93 5.29 -7.72 13.93
N ASN A 94 4.97 -6.58 14.53
CA ASN A 94 4.19 -6.51 15.78
C ASN A 94 2.80 -7.17 15.67
N ARG A 95 2.19 -7.14 14.48
CA ARG A 95 0.86 -7.72 14.25
C ARG A 95 0.89 -9.21 13.95
N VAL A 96 1.93 -9.68 13.27
CA VAL A 96 2.09 -11.10 12.91
C VAL A 96 2.82 -11.92 13.97
N GLY A 97 3.48 -11.27 14.94
CA GLY A 97 4.19 -11.91 16.04
C GLY A 97 5.64 -12.30 15.70
N LEU A 98 6.29 -11.51 14.84
CA LEU A 98 7.71 -11.66 14.45
C LEU A 98 8.61 -10.61 15.13
#